data_AF-A0A7W4VK28-F1
#
_entry.id   AF-A0A7W4VK28-F1
#
_cell.length_a   1.000
_cell.length_b   1.000
_cell.length_c   1.000
_cell.angle_alpha   90.00
_cell.angle_beta   90.00
_cell.angle_gamma   90.00
#
_symmetry.space_group_name_H-M   'P 1'
#
loop_
_entity.id
_entity.type
_entity.pdbx_description
1 polymer ?
#
loop_
_entity_poly.entity_id
_entity_poly.type
_entity_poly.pdbx_seq_one_letter_code
_entity_poly.pdbx_strand_id
1 'polypeptide(L)'
;MNTSLDTLAEQMLTLVEIVSAQERDIKALKEQCRVLEEHDQAIAVAFSTFFHVLSAGRIAKLSEIATILNHIIKVAEQEGRPAASIKFLRDLADMLPEDQR
;
A
#
# COMPACT_ATOMS: atom_id res chain seq x y z
N MET A 1 -2.46 -15.42 56.29
CA MET A 1 -3.50 -14.90 55.37
C MET A 1 -2.90 -13.96 54.31
N ASN A 2 -1.71 -14.26 53.75
CA ASN A 2 -1.03 -13.37 52.78
C ASN A 2 -0.88 -13.98 51.38
N THR A 3 -0.93 -15.31 51.26
CA THR A 3 -0.70 -16.04 50.01
C THR A 3 -1.66 -15.66 48.88
N SER A 4 -2.93 -15.40 49.18
CA SER A 4 -3.92 -15.01 48.16
C SER A 4 -3.72 -13.59 47.63
N LEU A 5 -3.13 -12.70 48.43
CA LEU A 5 -2.85 -11.31 48.06
C LEU A 5 -1.55 -11.22 47.25
N ASP A 6 -0.54 -12.01 47.63
CA ASP A 6 0.72 -12.11 46.90
C ASP A 6 0.50 -12.71 45.50
N THR A 7 -0.30 -13.77 45.37
CA THR A 7 -0.65 -14.35 44.07
C THR A 7 -1.45 -13.39 43.19
N LEU A 8 -2.36 -12.60 43.79
CA LEU A 8 -3.11 -11.57 43.05
C LEU A 8 -2.19 -10.45 42.55
N ALA A 9 -1.23 -10.01 43.38
CA ALA A 9 -0.26 -9.00 43.00
C ALA A 9 0.63 -9.48 41.85
N GLU A 10 1.08 -10.73 41.88
CA GLU A 10 1.88 -11.35 40.81
C GLU A 10 1.09 -11.44 39.49
N GLN A 11 -0.18 -11.87 39.54
CA GLN A 11 -1.06 -11.91 38.38
C GLN A 11 -1.31 -10.51 37.78
N MET A 12 -1.49 -9.49 38.63
CA MET A 12 -1.64 -8.11 38.16
C MET A 12 -0.36 -7.59 37.52
N LEU A 13 0.81 -7.92 38.05
CA LEU A 13 2.09 -7.56 37.45
C LEU A 13 2.25 -8.20 36.07
N THR A 14 1.98 -9.50 35.95
CA THR A 14 1.99 -10.20 34.65
C THR A 14 1.02 -9.56 33.66
N LEU A 15 -0.17 -9.17 34.11
CA LEU A 15 -1.15 -8.51 33.25
C LEU A 15 -0.64 -7.15 32.75
N VAL A 16 -0.01 -6.35 33.62
CA VAL A 16 0.60 -5.08 33.24
C VAL A 16 1.73 -5.27 32.23
N GLU A 17 2.56 -6.29 32.40
CA GLU A 17 3.63 -6.62 31.45
C GLU A 17 3.07 -7.00 30.08
N ILE A 18 2.02 -7.83 30.03
CA ILE A 18 1.34 -8.22 28.80
C ILE A 18 0.73 -7.00 28.10
N VAL A 19 -0.02 -6.17 28.85
CA VAL A 19 -0.65 -4.97 28.28
C VAL A 19 0.41 -3.99 27.77
N SER A 20 1.52 -3.83 28.48
CA SER A 20 2.63 -2.97 28.04
C SER A 20 3.35 -3.48 26.80
N ALA A 21 3.43 -4.80 26.61
CA ALA A 21 3.93 -5.40 25.37
C ALA A 21 2.94 -5.16 24.21
N GLN A 22 1.66 -5.44 24.43
CA GLN A 22 0.61 -5.22 23.43
C GLN A 22 0.50 -3.75 23.00
N GLU A 23 0.64 -2.80 23.92
CA GLU A 23 0.62 -1.38 23.58
C GLU A 23 1.79 -0.99 22.66
N ARG A 24 2.98 -1.55 22.89
CA ARG A 24 4.14 -1.34 22.01
C ARG A 24 3.90 -1.92 20.62
N ASP A 25 3.36 -3.14 20.54
CA ASP A 25 3.07 -3.79 19.27
C ASP A 25 2.02 -3.02 18.46
N ILE A 26 0.97 -2.51 19.13
CA ILE A 26 -0.06 -1.68 18.49
C ILE A 26 0.54 -0.38 17.94
N LYS A 27 1.45 0.27 18.68
CA LYS A 27 2.13 1.49 18.20
C LYS A 27 2.98 1.19 16.97
N ALA A 28 3.73 0.09 16.96
CA ALA A 28 4.53 -0.31 15.82
C ALA A 28 3.65 -0.60 14.59
N LEU A 29 2.54 -1.32 14.77
CA LEU A 29 1.60 -1.63 13.69
C LEU A 29 0.97 -0.37 13.09
N LYS A 30 0.54 0.59 13.94
CA LYS A 30 0.00 1.87 13.48
C LYS A 30 0.98 2.66 12.64
N GLU A 31 2.25 2.67 13.04
CA GLU A 31 3.29 3.37 12.28
C GLU A 31 3.55 2.69 10.93
N GLN A 32 3.58 1.35 10.89
CA GLN A 32 3.68 0.62 9.61
C GLN A 32 2.50 0.92 8.68
N CYS A 33 1.27 0.96 9.19
CA CYS A 33 0.10 1.35 8.41
C CYS A 33 0.23 2.79 7.87
N ARG A 34 0.66 3.74 8.70
CA ARG A 34 0.89 5.13 8.29
C ARG A 34 1.90 5.22 7.14
N VAL A 35 3.03 4.51 7.26
CA VAL A 35 4.06 4.48 6.21
C VAL A 35 3.54 3.88 4.91
N LEU A 36 2.73 2.81 4.99
CA LEU A 36 2.08 2.21 3.83
C LEU A 36 1.11 3.18 3.14
N GLU A 37 0.28 3.88 3.92
CA GLU A 37 -0.66 4.89 3.39
C GLU A 37 0.08 6.04 2.71
N GLU A 38 1.16 6.55 3.30
CA GLU A 38 1.99 7.61 2.69
C GLU A 38 2.63 7.14 1.39
N HIS A 39 3.10 5.90 1.36
CA HIS A 39 3.69 5.30 0.17
C HIS A 39 2.63 5.12 -0.96
N ASP A 40 1.45 4.63 -0.64
CA ASP A 40 0.35 4.49 -1.60
C ASP A 40 -0.11 5.85 -2.14
N GLN A 41 -0.17 6.87 -1.28
CA GLN A 41 -0.47 8.24 -1.70
C GLN A 41 0.61 8.81 -2.63
N ALA A 42 1.90 8.56 -2.34
CA ALA A 42 3.00 8.98 -3.20
C ALA A 42 2.93 8.31 -4.58
N ILE A 43 2.57 7.02 -4.64
CA ILE A 43 2.31 6.31 -5.89
C ILE A 43 1.17 6.97 -6.65
N ALA A 44 0.03 7.23 -6.00
CA ALA A 44 -1.11 7.86 -6.64
C ALA A 44 -0.75 9.24 -7.23
N VAL A 45 0.00 10.06 -6.49
CA VAL A 45 0.50 11.36 -6.98
C VAL A 45 1.45 11.18 -8.16
N ALA A 46 2.38 10.22 -8.11
CA ALA A 46 3.33 9.97 -9.19
C ALA A 46 2.62 9.53 -10.48
N PHE A 47 1.67 8.59 -10.38
CA PHE A 47 0.86 8.16 -11.53
C PHE A 47 -0.01 9.30 -12.06
N SER A 48 -0.71 10.02 -11.19
CA SER A 48 -1.54 11.17 -11.61
C SER A 48 -0.69 12.24 -12.29
N THR A 49 0.50 12.52 -11.76
CA THR A 49 1.45 13.47 -12.36
C THR A 49 1.97 12.98 -13.71
N PHE A 50 2.30 11.69 -13.83
CA PHE A 50 2.71 11.08 -15.09
C PHE A 50 1.62 11.24 -16.17
N PHE A 51 0.36 10.91 -15.84
CA PHE A 51 -0.77 11.09 -16.75
C PHE A 51 -1.05 12.58 -17.05
N HIS A 52 -0.88 13.48 -16.07
CA HIS A 52 -0.99 14.92 -16.31
C HIS A 52 0.08 15.44 -17.26
N VAL A 53 1.34 15.03 -17.10
CA VAL A 53 2.44 15.41 -18.01
C VAL A 53 2.20 14.85 -19.41
N LEU A 54 1.71 13.62 -19.53
CA LEU A 54 1.29 13.05 -20.82
C LEU A 54 0.15 13.85 -21.46
N SER A 55 -0.85 14.24 -20.68
CA SER A 55 -2.02 15.00 -21.15
C SER A 55 -1.67 16.45 -21.53
N ALA A 56 -0.77 17.10 -20.79
CA ALA A 56 -0.34 18.47 -21.02
C ALA A 56 0.59 18.59 -22.24
N GLY A 57 1.23 17.49 -22.64
CA GLY A 57 2.26 17.49 -23.67
C GLY A 57 1.76 17.43 -25.12
N ARG A 58 0.62 16.80 -25.47
CA ARG A 58 0.40 16.30 -26.86
C ARG A 58 1.60 15.46 -27.40
N ILE A 59 2.43 14.83 -26.55
CA ILE A 59 3.77 14.34 -26.94
C ILE A 59 3.95 12.82 -26.90
N ALA A 60 3.03 12.02 -26.35
CA ALA A 60 3.04 10.57 -26.54
C ALA A 60 1.77 10.15 -27.28
N LYS A 61 1.91 9.37 -28.36
CA LYS A 61 0.75 8.74 -28.98
C LYS A 61 0.09 7.85 -27.94
N LEU A 62 -1.23 7.78 -27.94
CA LEU A 62 -1.98 6.95 -27.00
C LEU A 62 -1.48 5.48 -27.03
N SER A 63 -1.08 5.00 -28.20
CA SER A 63 -0.42 3.71 -28.41
C SER A 63 0.92 3.53 -27.69
N GLU A 64 1.72 4.58 -27.53
CA GLU A 64 2.97 4.55 -26.77
C GLU A 64 2.70 4.49 -25.25
N ILE A 65 1.68 5.23 -24.78
CA ILE A 65 1.22 5.19 -23.39
C ILE A 65 0.71 3.79 -23.05
N ALA A 66 -0.12 3.21 -23.92
CA ALA A 66 -0.62 1.85 -23.77
C ALA A 66 0.52 0.82 -23.73
N THR A 67 1.56 1.01 -24.56
CA THR A 67 2.74 0.13 -24.57
C THR A 67 3.50 0.19 -23.25
N ILE A 68 3.75 1.39 -22.72
CA ILE A 68 4.42 1.59 -21.43
C ILE A 68 3.61 0.98 -20.29
N LEU A 69 2.30 1.22 -20.26
CA LEU A 69 1.42 0.71 -19.21
C LEU A 69 1.37 -0.83 -19.21
N ASN A 70 1.26 -1.46 -20.39
CA ASN A 70 1.33 -2.90 -20.53
C ASN A 70 2.69 -3.48 -20.10
N HIS A 71 3.77 -2.75 -20.36
CA HIS A 71 5.10 -3.15 -19.88
C HIS A 71 5.19 -3.10 -18.35
N ILE A 72 4.65 -2.05 -17.72
CA ILE A 72 4.58 -1.92 -16.26
C ILE A 72 3.76 -3.07 -15.65
N ILE A 73 2.60 -3.40 -16.22
CA ILE A 73 1.78 -4.54 -15.78
C ILE A 73 2.60 -5.83 -15.79
N LYS A 74 3.30 -6.10 -16.89
CA LYS A 74 4.12 -7.31 -17.05
C LYS A 74 5.26 -7.38 -16.02
N VAL A 75 5.96 -6.28 -15.79
CA VAL A 75 7.03 -6.22 -14.77
C VAL A 75 6.45 -6.43 -13.38
N ALA A 76 5.32 -5.79 -13.07
CA ALA A 76 4.66 -5.94 -11.78
C ALA A 76 4.21 -7.39 -11.51
N GLU A 77 3.73 -8.10 -12.54
CA GLU A 77 3.41 -9.53 -12.45
C GLU A 77 4.64 -10.39 -12.19
N GLN A 78 5.75 -10.12 -12.89
CA GLN A 78 7.01 -10.86 -12.74
C GLN A 78 7.64 -10.65 -11.36
N GLU A 79 7.50 -9.46 -10.79
CA GLU A 79 7.96 -9.14 -9.44
C GLU A 79 7.04 -9.68 -8.34
N GLY A 80 5.92 -10.32 -8.69
CA GLY A 80 4.97 -10.86 -7.72
C GLY A 80 4.24 -9.77 -6.92
N ARG A 81 3.99 -8.60 -7.54
CA ARG A 81 3.22 -7.52 -6.90
C ARG A 81 1.80 -7.99 -6.55
N PRO A 82 1.16 -7.41 -5.52
CA PRO A 82 -0.16 -7.83 -5.09
C PRO A 82 -1.20 -7.83 -6.23
N ALA A 83 -2.06 -8.86 -6.26
CA ALA A 83 -3.05 -9.03 -7.33
C ALA A 83 -4.00 -7.83 -7.48
N ALA A 84 -4.31 -7.12 -6.39
CA ALA A 84 -5.12 -5.91 -6.41
C ALA A 84 -4.44 -4.76 -7.19
N SER A 85 -3.13 -4.59 -7.02
CA SER A 85 -2.33 -3.60 -7.74
C SER A 85 -2.24 -3.93 -9.23
N ILE A 86 -2.07 -5.22 -9.58
CA ILE A 86 -2.09 -5.68 -10.98
C ILE A 86 -3.45 -5.41 -11.62
N LYS A 87 -4.54 -5.72 -10.90
CA LYS A 87 -5.91 -5.46 -11.36
C LYS A 87 -6.12 -3.97 -11.63
N PHE A 88 -5.73 -3.09 -10.70
CA PHE A 88 -5.83 -1.65 -10.89
C PHE A 88 -5.10 -1.15 -12.15
N LEU A 89 -3.88 -1.65 -12.39
CA LEU A 89 -3.12 -1.27 -13.59
C LEU A 89 -3.78 -1.76 -14.89
N ARG A 90 -4.40 -2.95 -14.87
CA ARG A 90 -5.18 -3.47 -16.01
C ARG A 90 -6.45 -2.65 -16.23
N ASP A 91 -7.19 -2.33 -15.18
CA ASP A 91 -8.39 -1.48 -15.26
C ASP A 91 -8.03 -0.09 -15.83
N LEU A 92 -6.86 0.46 -15.48
CA LEU A 92 -6.32 1.69 -16.10
C LEU A 92 -6.01 1.53 -17.59
N ALA A 93 -5.48 0.38 -18.00
CA ALA A 93 -5.18 0.11 -19.40
C ALA A 93 -6.46 0.00 -20.24
N ASP A 94 -7.51 -0.59 -19.70
CA ASP A 94 -8.82 -0.73 -20.35
C ASP A 94 -9.54 0.62 -20.51
N MET A 95 -9.20 1.63 -19.70
CA MET A 95 -9.74 2.99 -19.84
C MET A 95 -9.05 3.81 -20.93
N LEU A 96 -7.93 3.36 -21.49
CA LEU A 96 -7.30 4.03 -22.62
C LEU A 96 -8.16 3.78 -23.88
N PRO A 97 -8.63 4.82 -24.58
CA PRO A 97 -9.43 4.62 -25.78
C PRO A 97 -8.67 3.80 -26.82
N GLU A 98 -9.35 2.93 -27.57
CA GLU A 98 -8.71 2.33 -28.73
C GLU A 98 -8.40 3.45 -29.73
N ASP A 99 -7.17 3.49 -30.24
CA ASP A 99 -6.71 4.45 -31.24
C ASP A 99 -7.55 4.23 -32.52
N GLN A 100 -8.70 4.93 -32.62
CA GLN A 100 -9.52 4.96 -33.82
C GLN A 100 -8.73 5.68 -34.89
N ARG A 101 -8.04 4.88 -35.71
CA ARG A 101 -7.34 5.30 -36.93
C ARG A 101 -8.24 6.09 -37.88
#